data_AF-A0AAV0LC42-F1
#
_entry.id   AF-A0AAV0LC42-F1
#
_cell.length_a   1.000
_cell.length_b   1.000
_cell.length_c   1.000
_cell.angle_alpha   90.00
_cell.angle_beta   90.00
_cell.angle_gamma   90.00
#
_symmetry.space_group_name_H-M   'P 1'
#
loop_
_entity.id
_entity.type
_entity.pdbx_description
1 polymer ?
#
loop_
_entity_poly.entity_id
_entity_poly.type
_entity_poly.pdbx_seq_one_letter_code
_entity_poly.pdbx_strand_id
1 'polypeptide(L)'
;MDLYSLCRRDGEAHKVFDEMPHKDTVSWNVLISSFLRNKRTRDVLGVFDSMVRDEFGCKPDDVTCLFLLQACADLGALEFGDKVRNYMEENGYGDAIKLCNSLISMYSRCGCLDQAYEVFNRMREKNVVTWSAMISGLAMNGHGRGALEAFRQMGQAGVPPDDQTFTGLLSACSHCGLLDEGMLFFETMTKQYGIKPNIHHYGCIADLMGRVGKLDQAYELIMSMKELKPDSALWRTLLGACRIHHNVTLGETVVGHLVELKAQEAGDYVLLLNIYSSVGDWEKVKDTRRFMKERGIQTSLGCSSIIVKGVVHEFLVDDVSHSRKEEIYTTMDEINKQLKIAGYVADITSELHNLDEEEKGHALSYHSEKLAMAFGILATPPGTTIRIAKNLRTCVDCHEFAKALSWVYNRVVVIRDRNRFHHFREGRCSCDDFW
;
A
#
# COMPACT_ATOMS: atom_id res chain seq x y z
N MET A 1 10.87 -19.11 -24.17
CA MET A 1 10.24 -18.77 -22.88
C MET A 1 9.80 -17.32 -22.83
N ASP A 2 10.71 -16.36 -23.03
CA ASP A 2 10.39 -14.91 -22.99
C ASP A 2 9.26 -14.49 -23.92
N LEU A 3 9.25 -14.96 -25.17
CA LEU A 3 8.20 -14.65 -26.15
C LEU A 3 6.80 -15.08 -25.66
N TYR A 4 6.68 -16.26 -25.05
CA TYR A 4 5.39 -16.75 -24.56
C TYR A 4 4.92 -15.96 -23.34
N SER A 5 5.85 -15.57 -22.48
CA SER A 5 5.54 -14.74 -21.31
C SER A 5 5.15 -13.30 -21.71
N LEU A 6 5.76 -12.72 -22.76
CA LEU A 6 5.33 -11.44 -23.32
C LEU A 6 3.88 -11.46 -23.84
N CYS A 7 3.42 -12.63 -24.28
CA CYS A 7 2.05 -12.85 -24.74
C CYS A 7 1.08 -13.33 -23.64
N ARG A 8 1.47 -13.30 -22.36
CA ARG A 8 0.69 -13.85 -21.21
C ARG A 8 0.29 -15.32 -21.38
N ARG A 9 1.09 -16.10 -22.12
CA ARG A 9 0.88 -17.55 -22.35
C ARG A 9 1.71 -18.35 -21.35
N ASP A 10 1.38 -18.21 -20.08
CA ASP A 10 2.25 -18.65 -18.99
C ASP A 10 2.38 -20.16 -18.89
N GLY A 11 1.30 -20.90 -19.11
CA GLY A 11 1.34 -22.37 -19.15
C GLY A 11 2.29 -22.90 -20.23
N GLU A 12 2.43 -22.16 -21.34
CA GLU A 12 3.36 -22.52 -22.42
C GLU A 12 4.80 -22.09 -22.08
N ALA A 13 4.99 -20.97 -21.37
CA ALA A 13 6.30 -20.60 -20.86
C ALA A 13 6.84 -21.61 -19.84
N HIS A 14 5.97 -22.19 -18.99
CA HIS A 14 6.34 -23.24 -18.03
C HIS A 14 6.68 -24.55 -18.73
N LYS A 15 5.83 -25.01 -19.67
CA LYS A 15 6.12 -26.22 -20.44
C LYS A 15 7.47 -26.11 -21.16
N VAL A 16 7.74 -24.95 -21.77
CA VAL A 16 9.03 -24.70 -22.42
C VAL A 16 10.19 -24.76 -21.42
N PHE A 17 10.01 -24.28 -20.18
CA PHE A 17 11.00 -24.39 -19.11
C PHE A 17 11.20 -25.86 -18.69
N ASP A 18 10.11 -26.59 -18.44
CA ASP A 18 10.14 -27.98 -18.00
C ASP A 18 10.82 -28.89 -19.03
N GLU A 19 10.53 -28.66 -20.31
CA GLU A 19 11.12 -29.38 -21.45
C GLU A 19 12.58 -28.99 -21.74
N MET A 20 13.16 -27.98 -21.05
CA MET A 20 14.58 -27.64 -21.24
C MET A 20 15.47 -28.78 -20.75
N PRO A 21 16.35 -29.33 -21.61
CA PRO A 21 17.26 -30.42 -21.25
C PRO A 21 18.35 -29.98 -20.26
N HIS A 22 18.67 -28.69 -20.23
CA HIS A 22 19.57 -28.09 -19.24
C HIS A 22 18.96 -26.77 -18.78
N LYS A 23 18.73 -26.64 -17.47
CA LYS A 23 18.21 -25.43 -16.84
C LYS A 23 19.38 -24.73 -16.17
N ASP A 24 19.74 -23.54 -16.64
CA ASP A 24 20.76 -22.68 -16.04
C ASP A 24 20.13 -21.50 -15.28
N THR A 25 20.93 -20.76 -14.51
CA THR A 25 20.47 -19.59 -13.73
C THR A 25 19.71 -18.56 -14.58
N VAL A 26 20.11 -18.37 -15.85
CA VAL A 26 19.43 -17.45 -16.77
C VAL A 26 18.01 -17.92 -17.07
N SER A 27 17.82 -19.21 -17.38
CA SER A 27 16.50 -19.78 -17.64
C SER A 27 15.55 -19.66 -16.43
N TRP A 28 16.08 -19.83 -15.21
CA TRP A 28 15.33 -19.60 -13.96
C TRP A 28 14.95 -18.12 -13.78
N ASN A 29 15.87 -17.20 -14.05
CA ASN A 29 15.61 -15.75 -13.98
C ASN A 29 14.54 -15.30 -14.98
N VAL A 30 14.49 -15.90 -16.18
CA VAL A 30 13.42 -15.66 -17.16
C VAL A 30 12.07 -16.18 -16.66
N LEU A 31 12.04 -17.36 -16.03
CA LEU A 31 10.80 -17.89 -15.43
C LEU A 31 10.30 -17.00 -14.28
N ILE A 32 11.19 -16.57 -13.38
CA ILE A 32 10.85 -15.70 -12.25
C ILE A 32 10.34 -14.34 -12.72
N SER A 33 11.05 -13.68 -13.65
CA SER A 33 10.63 -12.39 -14.20
C SER A 33 9.30 -12.50 -14.96
N SER A 34 9.05 -13.62 -15.63
CA SER A 34 7.76 -13.94 -16.23
C SER A 34 6.63 -13.99 -15.18
N PHE A 35 6.83 -14.66 -14.05
CA PHE A 35 5.83 -14.70 -12.99
C PHE A 35 5.53 -13.34 -12.40
N LEU A 36 6.57 -12.54 -12.12
CA LEU A 36 6.43 -11.17 -11.64
C LEU A 36 5.60 -10.32 -12.61
N ARG A 37 5.94 -10.36 -13.91
CA ARG A 37 5.23 -9.61 -14.96
C ARG A 37 3.75 -9.97 -15.04
N ASN A 38 3.42 -11.23 -14.81
CA ASN A 38 2.05 -11.73 -14.86
C ASN A 38 1.32 -11.68 -13.50
N LYS A 39 1.86 -10.97 -12.50
CA LYS A 39 1.30 -10.83 -11.14
C LYS A 39 1.09 -12.17 -10.42
N ARG A 40 1.81 -13.21 -10.83
CA ARG A 40 1.85 -14.54 -10.19
C ARG A 40 2.93 -14.58 -9.11
N THR A 41 2.93 -13.55 -8.27
CA THR A 41 4.04 -13.27 -7.35
C THR A 41 4.24 -14.37 -6.31
N ARG A 42 3.18 -15.12 -5.95
CA ARG A 42 3.29 -16.27 -5.04
C ARG A 42 4.13 -17.40 -5.62
N ASP A 43 4.03 -17.64 -6.92
CA ASP A 43 4.74 -18.74 -7.58
C ASP A 43 6.25 -18.50 -7.59
N VAL A 44 6.67 -17.22 -7.63
CA VAL A 44 8.08 -16.80 -7.52
C VAL A 44 8.74 -17.35 -6.25
N LEU A 45 8.01 -17.40 -5.13
CA LEU A 45 8.55 -17.90 -3.86
C LEU A 45 8.83 -19.41 -3.92
N GLY A 46 7.96 -20.18 -4.59
CA GLY A 46 8.15 -21.62 -4.78
C GLY A 46 9.29 -21.95 -5.76
N VAL A 47 9.58 -21.06 -6.71
CA VAL A 47 10.71 -21.21 -7.63
C VAL A 47 12.04 -21.16 -6.87
N PHE A 48 12.20 -20.29 -5.88
CA PHE A 48 13.42 -20.24 -5.06
C PHE A 48 13.67 -21.54 -4.33
N ASP A 49 12.65 -22.09 -3.65
CA ASP A 49 12.76 -23.36 -2.93
C ASP A 49 13.07 -24.53 -3.89
N SER A 50 12.69 -24.41 -5.17
CA SER A 50 13.03 -25.39 -6.21
C SER A 50 14.47 -25.21 -6.70
N MET A 51 14.91 -23.97 -6.88
CA MET A 51 16.24 -23.63 -7.38
C MET A 51 17.35 -23.90 -6.35
N VAL A 52 17.06 -23.74 -5.05
CA VAL A 52 18.01 -23.98 -3.95
C VAL A 52 18.19 -25.48 -3.68
N ARG A 53 17.33 -26.35 -4.21
CA ARG A 53 17.53 -27.81 -4.10
C ARG A 53 18.71 -28.24 -4.99
N ASP A 54 19.61 -29.05 -4.41
CA ASP A 54 20.83 -29.54 -5.07
C ASP A 54 20.57 -30.35 -6.37
N GLU A 55 19.32 -30.75 -6.63
CA GLU A 55 18.90 -31.53 -7.80
C GLU A 55 19.18 -30.85 -9.15
N PHE A 56 19.22 -29.51 -9.20
CA PHE A 56 19.42 -28.75 -10.45
C PHE A 56 20.82 -28.17 -10.63
N GLY A 57 21.71 -28.29 -9.63
CA GLY A 57 23.09 -27.78 -9.69
C GLY A 57 23.22 -26.27 -9.92
N CYS A 58 22.14 -25.49 -9.77
CA CYS A 58 22.10 -24.05 -9.99
C CYS A 58 21.89 -23.33 -8.66
N LYS A 59 22.53 -22.17 -8.50
CA LYS A 59 22.37 -21.32 -7.30
C LYS A 59 21.78 -19.97 -7.69
N PRO A 60 20.87 -19.41 -6.88
CA PRO A 60 20.39 -18.05 -7.04
C PRO A 60 21.55 -17.05 -7.17
N ASP A 61 21.50 -16.20 -8.19
CA ASP A 61 22.45 -15.10 -8.38
C ASP A 61 21.89 -13.78 -7.86
N ASP A 62 22.62 -12.69 -8.08
CA ASP A 62 22.20 -11.34 -7.69
C ASP A 62 20.89 -10.93 -8.39
N VAL A 63 20.71 -11.29 -9.65
CA VAL A 63 19.48 -11.05 -10.42
C VAL A 63 18.31 -11.86 -9.84
N THR A 64 18.52 -13.13 -9.48
CA THR A 64 17.51 -13.95 -8.80
C THR A 64 17.08 -13.29 -7.51
N CYS A 65 18.04 -12.89 -6.66
CA CYS A 65 17.77 -12.24 -5.38
C CYS A 65 16.99 -10.92 -5.57
N LEU A 66 17.32 -10.11 -6.57
CA LEU A 66 16.58 -8.88 -6.88
C LEU A 66 15.10 -9.16 -7.17
N PHE A 67 14.80 -10.17 -7.99
CA PHE A 67 13.43 -10.54 -8.30
C PHE A 67 12.67 -11.10 -7.11
N LEU A 68 13.33 -11.90 -6.27
CA LEU A 68 12.71 -12.44 -5.05
C LEU A 68 12.38 -11.33 -4.05
N LEU A 69 13.29 -10.37 -3.85
CA LEU A 69 13.04 -9.21 -2.99
C LEU A 69 11.89 -8.35 -3.52
N GLN A 70 11.79 -8.17 -4.84
CA GLN A 70 10.64 -7.51 -5.47
C GLN A 70 9.34 -8.26 -5.19
N ALA A 71 9.34 -9.59 -5.33
CA ALA A 71 8.18 -10.43 -5.03
C ALA A 71 7.74 -10.30 -3.56
N CYS A 72 8.70 -10.31 -2.63
CA CYS A 72 8.45 -10.10 -1.21
C CYS A 72 7.84 -8.73 -0.93
N ALA A 73 8.34 -7.67 -1.58
CA ALA A 73 7.85 -6.30 -1.44
C ALA A 73 6.42 -6.12 -1.99
N ASP A 74 6.05 -6.88 -3.02
CA ASP A 74 4.70 -6.90 -3.61
C ASP A 74 3.71 -7.68 -2.73
N LEU A 75 4.14 -8.81 -2.15
CA LEU A 75 3.30 -9.67 -1.32
C LEU A 75 3.25 -9.29 0.17
N GLY A 76 4.18 -8.45 0.64
CA GLY A 76 4.40 -8.26 2.07
C GLY A 76 4.99 -9.49 2.76
N ALA A 77 5.71 -10.34 2.02
CA ALA A 77 6.24 -11.63 2.51
C ALA A 77 7.57 -11.45 3.28
N LEU A 78 7.48 -10.81 4.44
CA LEU A 78 8.63 -10.43 5.28
C LEU A 78 9.54 -11.63 5.64
N GLU A 79 8.96 -12.73 6.13
CA GLU A 79 9.70 -13.93 6.55
C GLU A 79 10.52 -14.52 5.39
N PHE A 80 9.96 -14.49 4.18
CA PHE A 80 10.68 -14.94 2.99
C PHE A 80 11.77 -13.94 2.57
N GLY A 81 11.48 -12.64 2.68
CA GLY A 81 12.48 -11.59 2.46
C GLY A 81 13.70 -11.75 3.37
N ASP A 82 13.50 -12.12 4.64
CA ASP A 82 14.58 -12.44 5.59
C ASP A 82 15.39 -13.68 5.16
N LYS A 83 14.74 -14.72 4.61
CA LYS A 83 15.46 -15.88 4.04
C LYS A 83 16.35 -15.47 2.88
N VAL A 84 15.86 -14.60 1.98
CA VAL A 84 16.65 -14.09 0.85
C VAL A 84 17.82 -13.24 1.36
N ARG A 85 17.61 -12.38 2.36
CA ARG A 85 18.70 -11.62 2.99
C ARG A 85 19.78 -12.54 3.56
N ASN A 86 19.41 -13.57 4.32
CA ASN A 86 20.38 -14.51 4.91
C ASN A 86 21.16 -15.24 3.80
N TYR A 87 20.47 -15.70 2.75
CA TYR A 87 21.12 -16.30 1.57
C TYR A 87 22.13 -15.35 0.92
N MET A 88 21.79 -14.06 0.78
CA MET A 88 22.69 -13.06 0.24
C MET A 88 23.94 -12.87 1.11
N GLU A 89 23.81 -12.88 2.43
CA GLU A 89 24.95 -12.78 3.35
C GLU A 89 25.87 -14.01 3.24
N GLU A 90 25.29 -15.21 3.23
CA GLU A 90 26.02 -16.48 3.13
C GLU A 90 26.78 -16.65 1.80
N ASN A 91 26.29 -16.05 0.72
CA ASN A 91 26.87 -16.18 -0.63
C ASN A 91 27.66 -14.94 -1.08
N GLY A 92 27.95 -13.99 -0.17
CA GLY A 92 28.82 -12.84 -0.46
C GLY A 92 28.16 -11.70 -1.25
N TYR A 93 26.83 -11.67 -1.32
CA TYR A 93 26.05 -10.61 -1.97
C TYR A 93 25.62 -9.48 -1.02
N GLY A 94 25.91 -9.60 0.27
CA GLY A 94 25.40 -8.69 1.32
C GLY A 94 25.77 -7.21 1.19
N ASP A 95 26.88 -6.89 0.51
CA ASP A 95 27.36 -5.51 0.30
C ASP A 95 27.02 -4.95 -1.10
N ALA A 96 26.35 -5.73 -1.95
CA ALA A 96 26.01 -5.29 -3.30
C ALA A 96 24.94 -4.20 -3.27
N ILE A 97 25.30 -2.95 -3.62
CA ILE A 97 24.44 -1.76 -3.51
C ILE A 97 23.03 -1.98 -4.10
N LYS A 98 22.92 -2.61 -5.27
CA LYS A 98 21.62 -2.88 -5.91
C LYS A 98 20.72 -3.75 -5.05
N LEU A 99 21.28 -4.78 -4.42
CA LEU A 99 20.57 -5.69 -3.54
C LEU A 99 20.24 -5.03 -2.20
N CYS A 100 21.16 -4.24 -1.62
CA CYS A 100 20.86 -3.46 -0.41
C CYS A 100 19.72 -2.46 -0.65
N ASN A 101 19.71 -1.78 -1.80
CA ASN A 101 18.60 -0.89 -2.18
C ASN A 101 17.28 -1.64 -2.31
N SER A 102 17.31 -2.86 -2.89
CA SER A 102 16.13 -3.73 -2.97
C SER A 102 15.66 -4.20 -1.60
N LEU A 103 16.58 -4.53 -0.67
CA LEU A 103 16.25 -4.86 0.72
C LEU A 103 15.58 -3.69 1.45
N ILE A 104 16.10 -2.46 1.31
CA ILE A 104 15.49 -1.26 1.89
C ILE A 104 14.05 -1.10 1.39
N SER A 105 13.84 -1.24 0.07
CA SER A 105 12.51 -1.18 -0.54
C SER A 105 11.59 -2.30 -0.05
N MET A 106 12.09 -3.53 0.02
CA MET A 106 11.35 -4.70 0.48
C MET A 106 10.90 -4.55 1.93
N TYR A 107 11.82 -4.22 2.85
CA TYR A 107 11.49 -4.00 4.25
C TYR A 107 10.49 -2.85 4.44
N SER A 108 10.70 -1.73 3.74
CA SER A 108 9.78 -0.58 3.78
C SER A 108 8.37 -0.96 3.32
N ARG A 109 8.27 -1.77 2.26
CA ARG A 109 7.00 -2.26 1.68
C ARG A 109 6.42 -3.49 2.39
N CYS A 110 7.10 -3.99 3.40
CA CYS A 110 6.60 -4.96 4.38
C CYS A 110 6.22 -4.29 5.71
N GLY A 111 6.30 -2.96 5.80
CA GLY A 111 6.05 -2.22 7.04
C GLY A 111 7.09 -2.50 8.13
N CYS A 112 8.33 -2.80 7.75
CA CYS A 112 9.44 -3.12 8.65
C CYS A 112 10.56 -2.08 8.52
N LEU A 113 10.23 -0.85 8.87
CA LEU A 113 11.11 0.30 8.66
C LEU A 113 12.43 0.20 9.45
N ASP A 114 12.42 -0.44 10.61
CA ASP A 114 13.62 -0.63 11.43
C ASP A 114 14.71 -1.45 10.70
N GLN A 115 14.33 -2.56 10.04
CA GLN A 115 15.26 -3.34 9.22
C GLN A 115 15.70 -2.58 7.95
N ALA A 116 14.82 -1.76 7.37
CA ALA A 116 15.20 -0.90 6.25
C ALA A 116 16.31 0.09 6.68
N TYR A 117 16.17 0.70 7.86
CA TYR A 117 17.19 1.57 8.45
C TYR A 117 18.47 0.84 8.80
N GLU A 118 18.39 -0.38 9.32
CA GLU A 118 19.57 -1.21 9.62
C GLU A 118 20.42 -1.43 8.36
N VAL A 119 19.78 -1.87 7.26
CA VAL A 119 20.44 -2.06 5.97
C VAL A 119 21.04 -0.73 5.49
N PHE A 120 20.24 0.35 5.50
CA PHE A 120 20.68 1.67 5.08
C PHE A 120 21.92 2.14 5.87
N ASN A 121 21.91 2.03 7.19
CA ASN A 121 23.01 2.48 8.04
C ASN A 121 24.28 1.64 7.86
N ARG A 122 24.15 0.34 7.60
CA ARG A 122 25.29 -0.57 7.36
C ARG A 122 25.99 -0.30 6.02
N MET A 123 25.30 0.25 5.02
CA MET A 123 25.89 0.57 3.71
C MET A 123 26.99 1.63 3.83
N ARG A 124 28.21 1.29 3.38
CA ARG A 124 29.37 2.21 3.35
C ARG A 124 29.21 3.30 2.30
N GLU A 125 28.73 2.93 1.12
CA GLU A 125 28.46 3.82 0.02
C GLU A 125 26.95 3.89 -0.22
N LYS A 126 26.43 5.12 -0.39
CA LYS A 126 25.02 5.38 -0.65
C LYS A 126 24.91 6.25 -1.89
N ASN A 127 24.23 5.76 -2.91
CA ASN A 127 23.97 6.54 -4.12
C ASN A 127 22.56 7.14 -4.09
N VAL A 128 22.20 7.87 -5.14
CA VAL A 128 20.86 8.49 -5.28
C VAL A 128 19.73 7.48 -5.06
N VAL A 129 19.87 6.27 -5.60
CA VAL A 129 18.87 5.20 -5.46
C VAL A 129 18.72 4.75 -3.99
N THR A 130 19.83 4.67 -3.25
CA THR A 130 19.80 4.32 -1.81
C THR A 130 19.04 5.36 -0.98
N TRP A 131 19.31 6.65 -1.22
CA TRP A 131 18.62 7.74 -0.52
C TRP A 131 17.14 7.83 -0.92
N SER A 132 16.83 7.75 -2.22
CA SER A 132 15.44 7.75 -2.73
C SER A 132 14.62 6.58 -2.17
N ALA A 133 15.22 5.39 -2.05
CA ALA A 133 14.56 4.22 -1.47
C ALA A 133 14.21 4.45 0.01
N MET A 134 15.14 5.01 0.80
CA MET A 134 14.90 5.32 2.21
C MET A 134 13.86 6.43 2.40
N ILE A 135 13.95 7.51 1.63
CA ILE A 135 12.99 8.64 1.64
C ILE A 135 11.58 8.14 1.31
N SER A 136 11.43 7.35 0.24
CA SER A 136 10.14 6.77 -0.16
C SER A 136 9.62 5.77 0.88
N GLY A 137 10.51 4.97 1.47
CA GLY A 137 10.17 4.06 2.56
C GLY A 137 9.63 4.79 3.79
N LEU A 138 10.23 5.92 4.15
CA LEU A 138 9.77 6.78 5.24
C LEU A 138 8.40 7.40 4.92
N ALA A 139 8.24 7.93 3.71
CA ALA A 139 6.99 8.53 3.24
C ALA A 139 5.81 7.55 3.31
N MET A 140 5.97 6.33 2.78
CA MET A 140 4.89 5.34 2.78
C MET A 140 4.58 4.79 4.18
N ASN A 141 5.51 4.91 5.13
CA ASN A 141 5.32 4.46 6.52
C ASN A 141 4.83 5.56 7.48
N GLY A 142 4.54 6.76 6.96
CA GLY A 142 4.04 7.89 7.74
C GLY A 142 5.11 8.71 8.47
N HIS A 143 6.39 8.47 8.17
CA HIS A 143 7.51 9.16 8.82
C HIS A 143 8.01 10.35 7.99
N GLY A 144 7.12 11.31 7.67
CA GLY A 144 7.42 12.40 6.75
C GLY A 144 8.59 13.29 7.20
N ARG A 145 8.68 13.64 8.49
CA ARG A 145 9.83 14.39 9.03
C ARG A 145 11.14 13.62 8.89
N GLY A 146 11.10 12.29 9.05
CA GLY A 146 12.26 11.42 8.81
C GLY A 146 12.69 11.47 7.34
N ALA A 147 11.74 11.49 6.40
CA ALA A 147 12.04 11.59 4.96
C ALA A 147 12.73 12.92 4.62
N LEU A 148 12.26 14.04 5.19
CA LEU A 148 12.89 15.36 5.03
C LEU A 148 14.31 15.39 5.61
N GLU A 149 14.52 14.78 6.77
CA GLU A 149 15.84 14.66 7.38
C GLU A 149 16.79 13.79 6.54
N ALA A 150 16.31 12.68 5.98
CA ALA A 150 17.08 11.85 5.07
C ALA A 150 17.51 12.62 3.81
N PHE A 151 16.64 13.46 3.25
CA PHE A 151 17.01 14.34 2.13
C PHE A 151 18.05 15.40 2.52
N ARG A 152 17.95 15.96 3.72
CA ARG A 152 18.97 16.89 4.24
C ARG A 152 20.33 16.20 4.35
N GLN A 153 20.37 14.97 4.86
CA GLN A 153 21.59 14.17 4.97
C GLN A 153 22.15 13.76 3.60
N MET A 154 21.29 13.46 2.63
CA MET A 154 21.68 13.21 1.23
C MET A 154 22.45 14.40 0.64
N GLY A 155 21.97 15.63 0.87
CA GLY A 155 22.66 16.85 0.45
C GLY A 155 24.01 17.05 1.15
N GLN A 156 24.11 16.72 2.44
CA GLN A 156 25.38 16.75 3.18
C GLN A 156 26.39 15.72 2.68
N ALA A 157 25.90 14.57 2.19
CA ALA A 157 26.71 13.56 1.56
C ALA A 157 27.13 13.92 0.11
N GLY A 158 26.70 15.08 -0.40
CA GLY A 158 27.03 15.52 -1.76
C GLY A 158 26.34 14.72 -2.86
N VAL A 159 25.29 13.97 -2.55
CA VAL A 159 24.54 13.17 -3.53
C VAL A 159 23.40 14.02 -4.10
N PRO A 160 23.38 14.32 -5.41
CA PRO A 160 22.33 15.13 -5.99
C PRO A 160 21.00 14.35 -6.06
N PRO A 161 19.86 14.98 -5.75
CA PRO A 161 18.55 14.36 -5.86
C PRO A 161 18.12 14.19 -7.30
N ASP A 162 17.25 13.21 -7.51
CA ASP A 162 16.59 12.92 -8.79
C ASP A 162 15.06 13.03 -8.69
N ASP A 163 14.39 12.76 -9.81
CA ASP A 163 12.93 12.71 -9.95
C ASP A 163 12.26 11.80 -8.89
N GLN A 164 12.87 10.66 -8.59
CA GLN A 164 12.34 9.72 -7.59
C GLN A 164 12.52 10.23 -6.17
N THR A 165 13.61 10.95 -5.90
CA THR A 165 13.86 11.62 -4.62
C THR A 165 12.74 12.61 -4.30
N PHE A 166 12.38 13.46 -5.28
CA PHE A 166 11.32 14.45 -5.12
C PHE A 166 9.94 13.82 -5.04
N THR A 167 9.66 12.77 -5.81
CA THR A 167 8.41 12.01 -5.66
C THR A 167 8.24 11.48 -4.22
N GLY A 168 9.31 10.92 -3.64
CA GLY A 168 9.31 10.45 -2.25
C GLY A 168 9.09 11.59 -1.24
N LEU A 169 9.75 12.73 -1.42
CA LEU A 169 9.57 13.92 -0.56
C LEU A 169 8.16 14.49 -0.59
N LEU A 170 7.60 14.65 -1.80
CA LEU A 170 6.26 15.20 -1.95
C LEU A 170 5.20 14.23 -1.41
N SER A 171 5.40 12.92 -1.58
CA SER A 171 4.56 11.90 -0.95
C SER A 171 4.63 11.98 0.58
N ALA A 172 5.84 12.16 1.15
CA ALA A 172 6.00 12.38 2.60
C ALA A 172 5.25 13.63 3.08
N CYS A 173 5.34 14.73 2.33
CA CYS A 173 4.60 15.95 2.67
C CYS A 173 3.10 15.73 2.60
N SER A 174 2.61 15.05 1.55
CA SER A 174 1.19 14.69 1.40
C SER A 174 0.68 13.82 2.55
N HIS A 175 1.45 12.85 3.01
CA HIS A 175 1.03 11.92 4.06
C HIS A 175 1.11 12.50 5.48
N CYS A 176 1.79 13.63 5.67
CA CYS A 176 1.98 14.28 6.96
C CYS A 176 1.43 15.72 7.01
N GLY A 177 0.71 16.16 5.97
CA GLY A 177 0.08 17.48 5.92
C GLY A 177 1.06 18.66 5.90
N LEU A 178 2.28 18.44 5.42
CA LEU A 178 3.35 19.45 5.37
C LEU A 178 3.18 20.31 4.12
N LEU A 179 2.16 21.17 4.10
CA LEU A 179 1.78 21.93 2.90
C LEU A 179 2.89 22.88 2.44
N ASP A 180 3.46 23.65 3.36
CA ASP A 180 4.46 24.67 3.03
C ASP A 180 5.75 24.02 2.53
N GLU A 181 6.20 22.95 3.18
CA GLU A 181 7.36 22.17 2.74
C GLU A 181 7.11 21.48 1.40
N GLY A 182 5.91 20.92 1.18
CA GLY A 182 5.55 20.29 -0.09
C GLY A 182 5.61 21.27 -1.26
N MET A 183 5.05 22.47 -1.08
CA MET A 183 5.12 23.54 -2.09
C MET A 183 6.56 24.02 -2.31
N LEU A 184 7.33 24.18 -1.24
CA LEU A 184 8.75 24.55 -1.32
C LEU A 184 9.56 23.53 -2.12
N PHE A 185 9.39 22.23 -1.86
CA PHE A 185 10.13 21.20 -2.60
C PHE A 185 9.70 21.11 -4.06
N PHE A 186 8.42 21.30 -4.36
CA PHE A 186 7.90 21.34 -5.74
C PHE A 186 8.46 22.52 -6.55
N GLU A 187 8.70 23.66 -5.90
CA GLU A 187 9.38 24.79 -6.52
C GLU A 187 10.90 24.53 -6.66
N THR A 188 11.51 24.03 -5.59
CA THR A 188 12.95 23.78 -5.48
C THR A 188 13.44 22.76 -6.50
N MET A 189 12.68 21.69 -6.76
CA MET A 189 13.05 20.68 -7.77
C MET A 189 13.31 21.30 -9.14
N THR A 190 12.50 22.30 -9.52
CA THR A 190 12.64 22.98 -10.81
C THR A 190 13.73 24.05 -10.75
N LYS A 191 13.67 24.94 -9.75
CA LYS A 191 14.53 26.13 -9.69
C LYS A 191 15.99 25.82 -9.35
N GLN A 192 16.23 24.87 -8.45
CA GLN A 192 17.58 24.56 -7.95
C GLN A 192 18.16 23.33 -8.64
N TYR A 193 17.36 22.31 -8.89
CA TYR A 193 17.84 21.02 -9.42
C TYR A 193 17.53 20.82 -10.91
N GLY A 194 16.77 21.70 -11.55
CA GLY A 194 16.44 21.60 -12.97
C GLY A 194 15.56 20.39 -13.33
N ILE A 195 14.92 19.77 -12.34
CA ILE A 195 14.06 18.60 -12.53
C ILE A 195 12.67 19.10 -12.89
N LYS A 196 12.18 18.71 -14.08
CA LYS A 196 10.83 19.04 -14.53
C LYS A 196 9.79 18.20 -13.77
N PRO A 197 8.71 18.81 -13.25
CA PRO A 197 7.61 18.06 -12.65
C PRO A 197 6.99 17.04 -13.63
N ASN A 198 6.67 15.86 -13.11
CA ASN A 198 6.06 14.75 -13.84
C ASN A 198 4.66 14.46 -13.25
N ILE A 199 3.92 13.50 -13.80
CA ILE A 199 2.57 13.17 -13.34
C ILE A 199 2.50 12.77 -11.85
N HIS A 200 3.53 12.08 -11.34
CA HIS A 200 3.61 11.66 -9.94
C HIS A 200 3.87 12.85 -9.00
N HIS A 201 4.69 13.81 -9.41
CA HIS A 201 4.92 15.04 -8.66
C HIS A 201 3.62 15.85 -8.51
N TYR A 202 2.88 16.04 -9.60
CA TYR A 202 1.56 16.69 -9.55
C TYR A 202 0.57 15.88 -8.71
N GLY A 203 0.58 14.56 -8.82
CA GLY A 203 -0.22 13.65 -7.98
C GLY A 203 -0.02 13.87 -6.49
N CYS A 204 1.23 14.00 -6.04
CA CYS A 204 1.53 14.23 -4.63
C CYS A 204 1.06 15.60 -4.15
N ILE A 205 1.21 16.66 -4.95
CA ILE A 205 0.74 18.00 -4.58
C ILE A 205 -0.78 18.09 -4.59
N ALA A 206 -1.44 17.49 -5.58
CA ALA A 206 -2.89 17.44 -5.63
C ALA A 206 -3.47 16.65 -4.44
N ASP A 207 -2.84 15.54 -4.05
CA ASP A 207 -3.21 14.78 -2.84
C ASP A 207 -3.02 15.63 -1.58
N LEU A 208 -1.89 16.32 -1.44
CA LEU A 208 -1.58 17.19 -0.31
C LEU A 208 -2.60 18.34 -0.18
N MET A 209 -2.85 19.09 -1.26
CA MET A 209 -3.83 20.16 -1.30
C MET A 209 -5.24 19.64 -1.02
N GLY A 210 -5.60 18.49 -1.61
CA GLY A 210 -6.88 17.84 -1.41
C GLY A 210 -7.12 17.45 0.04
N ARG A 211 -6.14 16.85 0.72
CA ARG A 211 -6.23 16.48 2.14
C ARG A 211 -6.41 17.68 3.05
N VAL A 212 -5.70 18.79 2.78
CA VAL A 212 -5.80 20.04 3.56
C VAL A 212 -7.09 20.83 3.24
N GLY A 213 -7.87 20.42 2.22
CA GLY A 213 -9.14 21.05 1.86
C GLY A 213 -9.04 22.17 0.83
N LYS A 214 -7.87 22.36 0.21
CA LYS A 214 -7.65 23.33 -0.88
C LYS A 214 -8.04 22.75 -2.24
N LEU A 215 -9.28 22.28 -2.35
CA LEU A 215 -9.78 21.55 -3.52
C LEU A 215 -9.71 22.36 -4.82
N ASP A 216 -10.09 23.64 -4.77
CA ASP A 216 -10.09 24.49 -5.97
C ASP A 216 -8.66 24.71 -6.49
N GLN A 217 -7.70 24.96 -5.59
CA GLN A 217 -6.28 25.10 -5.95
C GLN A 217 -5.71 23.79 -6.51
N ALA A 218 -6.11 22.65 -5.95
CA ALA A 218 -5.72 21.34 -6.46
C ALA A 218 -6.25 21.13 -7.90
N TYR A 219 -7.50 21.50 -8.14
CA TYR A 219 -8.10 21.43 -9.49
C TYR A 219 -7.39 22.37 -10.46
N GLU A 220 -7.17 23.63 -10.07
CA GLU A 220 -6.44 24.62 -10.89
C GLU A 220 -5.03 24.15 -11.24
N LEU A 221 -4.31 23.55 -10.29
CA LEU A 221 -2.97 22.98 -10.52
C LEU A 221 -3.02 21.90 -11.60
N ILE A 222 -3.97 20.97 -11.52
CA ILE A 222 -4.16 19.89 -12.51
C ILE A 222 -4.48 20.48 -13.89
N MET A 223 -5.36 21.49 -13.93
CA MET A 223 -5.74 22.17 -15.18
C MET A 223 -4.61 23.02 -15.77
N SER A 224 -3.66 23.47 -14.95
CA SER A 224 -2.51 24.28 -15.38
C SER A 224 -1.39 23.47 -16.05
N MET A 225 -1.49 22.13 -16.06
CA MET A 225 -0.49 21.23 -16.65
C MET A 225 -0.42 21.43 -18.17
N LYS A 226 0.67 22.04 -18.66
CA LYS A 226 0.82 22.38 -20.10
C LYS A 226 1.41 21.25 -20.94
N GLU A 227 2.41 20.55 -20.42
CA GLU A 227 3.18 19.52 -21.16
C GLU A 227 2.68 18.10 -20.88
N LEU A 228 1.80 17.92 -19.89
CA LEU A 228 1.33 16.63 -19.39
C LEU A 228 -0.18 16.61 -19.35
N LYS A 229 -0.79 15.48 -19.71
CA LYS A 229 -2.22 15.27 -19.55
C LYS A 229 -2.50 14.62 -18.19
N PRO A 230 -3.48 15.12 -17.42
CA PRO A 230 -3.96 14.44 -16.22
C PRO A 230 -4.39 13.00 -16.52
N ASP A 231 -3.89 12.05 -15.73
CA ASP A 231 -4.27 10.64 -15.85
C ASP A 231 -5.41 10.29 -14.89
N SER A 232 -5.90 9.05 -15.00
CA SER A 232 -6.99 8.58 -14.13
C SER A 232 -6.62 8.53 -12.65
N ALA A 233 -5.34 8.36 -12.31
CA ALA A 233 -4.89 8.34 -10.92
C ALA A 233 -4.98 9.73 -10.28
N LEU A 234 -4.53 10.77 -11.00
CA LEU A 234 -4.59 12.16 -10.55
C LEU A 234 -6.04 12.62 -10.30
N TRP A 235 -6.96 12.27 -11.21
CA TRP A 235 -8.39 12.56 -11.00
C TRP A 235 -8.97 11.80 -9.81
N ARG A 236 -8.62 10.52 -9.62
CA ARG A 236 -9.08 9.75 -8.45
C ARG A 236 -8.56 10.29 -7.12
N THR A 237 -7.34 10.81 -7.11
CA THR A 237 -6.80 11.51 -5.93
C THR A 237 -7.72 12.68 -5.54
N LEU A 238 -8.11 13.52 -6.51
CA LEU A 238 -9.01 14.64 -6.25
C LEU A 238 -10.43 14.18 -5.86
N LEU A 239 -10.95 13.12 -6.48
CA LEU A 239 -12.24 12.53 -6.11
C LEU A 239 -12.24 12.02 -4.65
N GLY A 240 -11.13 11.40 -4.23
CA GLY A 240 -10.92 10.98 -2.85
C GLY A 240 -10.96 12.16 -1.88
N ALA A 241 -10.36 13.30 -2.25
CA ALA A 241 -10.40 14.54 -1.47
C ALA A 241 -11.81 15.17 -1.45
N CYS A 242 -12.55 15.15 -2.56
CA CYS A 242 -13.95 15.58 -2.59
C CYS A 242 -14.83 14.79 -1.61
N ARG A 243 -14.56 13.49 -1.44
CA ARG A 243 -15.22 12.66 -0.42
C ARG A 243 -14.91 13.11 1.00
N ILE A 244 -13.65 13.45 1.28
CA ILE A 244 -13.23 13.91 2.62
C ILE A 244 -13.91 15.23 2.97
N HIS A 245 -14.02 16.15 2.01
CA HIS A 245 -14.55 17.50 2.22
C HIS A 245 -15.99 17.68 1.74
N HIS A 246 -16.71 16.58 1.48
CA HIS A 246 -18.12 16.57 1.06
C HIS A 246 -18.45 17.45 -0.17
N ASN A 247 -17.48 17.65 -1.09
CA ASN A 247 -17.64 18.53 -2.24
C ASN A 247 -18.29 17.78 -3.41
N VAL A 248 -19.61 17.91 -3.51
CA VAL A 248 -20.44 17.26 -4.52
C VAL A 248 -20.10 17.73 -5.93
N THR A 249 -20.07 19.05 -6.16
CA THR A 249 -19.91 19.65 -7.49
C THR A 249 -18.57 19.29 -8.13
N LEU A 250 -17.48 19.37 -7.36
CA LEU A 250 -16.17 18.97 -7.86
C LEU A 250 -16.09 17.45 -8.04
N GLY A 251 -16.69 16.67 -7.14
CA GLY A 251 -16.78 15.21 -7.29
C GLY A 251 -17.42 14.77 -8.60
N GLU A 252 -18.56 15.37 -8.97
CA GLU A 252 -19.24 15.13 -10.25
C GLU A 252 -18.37 15.54 -11.45
N THR A 253 -17.73 16.70 -11.37
CA THR A 253 -16.83 17.21 -12.42
C THR A 253 -15.66 16.25 -12.66
N VAL A 254 -15.04 15.75 -11.59
CA VAL A 254 -13.92 14.80 -11.65
C VAL A 254 -14.35 13.47 -12.27
N VAL A 255 -15.54 12.95 -11.92
CA VAL A 255 -16.10 11.76 -12.57
C VAL A 255 -16.35 12.00 -14.06
N GLY A 256 -16.78 13.21 -14.44
CA GLY A 256 -16.88 13.63 -15.84
C GLY A 256 -15.55 13.45 -16.60
N HIS A 257 -14.44 13.96 -16.04
CA HIS A 257 -13.10 13.78 -16.61
C HIS A 257 -12.71 12.29 -16.75
N LEU A 258 -13.02 11.46 -15.75
CA LEU A 258 -12.74 10.02 -15.81
C LEU A 258 -13.53 9.29 -16.92
N VAL A 259 -14.77 9.73 -17.17
CA VAL A 259 -15.60 9.22 -18.27
C VAL A 259 -15.05 9.66 -19.63
N GLU A 260 -14.61 10.92 -19.76
CA GLU A 260 -13.98 11.42 -20.99
C GLU A 260 -12.69 10.65 -21.33
N LEU A 261 -11.90 10.30 -20.30
CA LEU A 261 -10.71 9.45 -20.44
C LEU A 261 -11.03 7.97 -20.71
N LYS A 262 -12.31 7.56 -20.67
CA LYS A 262 -12.75 6.16 -20.73
C LYS A 262 -12.06 5.28 -19.69
N ALA A 263 -11.74 5.86 -18.53
CA ALA A 263 -10.95 5.22 -17.49
C ALA A 263 -11.79 4.89 -16.24
N GLN A 264 -13.11 5.04 -16.29
CA GLN A 264 -13.99 4.85 -15.14
C GLN A 264 -13.95 3.41 -14.58
N GLU A 265 -13.91 3.32 -13.25
CA GLU A 265 -13.95 2.08 -12.48
C GLU A 265 -15.12 2.11 -11.48
N ALA A 266 -15.53 0.94 -10.99
CA ALA A 266 -16.60 0.85 -9.99
C ALA A 266 -16.32 1.68 -8.73
N GLY A 267 -15.04 1.77 -8.33
CA GLY A 267 -14.62 2.56 -7.17
C GLY A 267 -14.94 4.05 -7.29
N ASP A 268 -14.96 4.61 -8.50
CA ASP A 268 -15.22 6.04 -8.72
C ASP A 268 -16.67 6.38 -8.36
N TYR A 269 -17.61 5.53 -8.78
CA TYR A 269 -19.02 5.67 -8.44
C TYR A 269 -19.30 5.38 -6.96
N VAL A 270 -18.54 4.48 -6.33
CA VAL A 270 -18.64 4.26 -4.87
C VAL A 270 -18.22 5.51 -4.10
N LEU A 271 -17.14 6.19 -4.51
CA LEU A 271 -16.75 7.47 -3.90
C LEU A 271 -17.84 8.53 -4.08
N LEU A 272 -18.45 8.59 -5.27
CA LEU A 272 -19.54 9.53 -5.55
C LEU A 272 -20.80 9.23 -4.72
N LEU A 273 -21.17 7.96 -4.58
CA LEU A 273 -22.25 7.51 -3.68
C LEU A 273 -21.97 7.94 -2.24
N ASN A 274 -20.73 7.77 -1.77
CA ASN A 274 -20.33 8.18 -0.42
C ASN A 274 -20.42 9.70 -0.24
N ILE A 275 -20.04 10.49 -1.26
CA ILE A 275 -20.19 11.95 -1.27
C ILE A 275 -21.69 12.32 -1.13
N TYR A 276 -22.56 11.76 -1.97
CA TYR A 276 -24.00 12.04 -1.90
C TYR A 276 -24.63 11.63 -0.57
N SER A 277 -24.30 10.43 -0.07
CA SER A 277 -24.77 9.96 1.25
C SER A 277 -24.35 10.91 2.37
N SER A 278 -23.13 11.43 2.32
CA SER A 278 -22.60 12.32 3.37
C SER A 278 -23.31 13.68 3.46
N VAL A 279 -23.94 14.13 2.36
CA VAL A 279 -24.75 15.36 2.34
C VAL A 279 -26.26 15.08 2.39
N GLY A 280 -26.66 13.81 2.51
CA GLY A 280 -28.07 13.39 2.58
C GLY A 280 -28.83 13.45 1.24
N ASP A 281 -28.14 13.49 0.10
CA ASP A 281 -28.78 13.51 -1.23
C ASP A 281 -29.14 12.09 -1.69
N TRP A 282 -30.20 11.55 -1.10
CA TRP A 282 -30.66 10.18 -1.34
C TRP A 282 -31.23 9.96 -2.75
N GLU A 283 -31.61 11.03 -3.45
CA GLU A 283 -32.10 10.95 -4.82
C GLU A 283 -30.94 10.63 -5.76
N LYS A 284 -29.83 11.38 -5.67
CA LYS A 284 -28.61 11.07 -6.44
C LYS A 284 -27.99 9.73 -6.07
N VAL A 285 -28.09 9.29 -4.81
CA VAL A 285 -27.69 7.93 -4.40
C VAL A 285 -28.49 6.87 -5.17
N LYS A 286 -29.82 7.00 -5.23
CA LYS A 286 -30.68 6.06 -5.95
C LYS A 286 -30.37 6.06 -7.45
N ASP A 287 -30.22 7.23 -8.05
CA ASP A 287 -29.92 7.37 -9.48
C ASP A 287 -28.58 6.76 -9.86
N THR A 288 -27.55 6.99 -9.05
CA THR A 288 -26.21 6.43 -9.27
C THR A 288 -26.21 4.91 -9.11
N ARG A 289 -26.91 4.36 -8.10
CA ARG A 289 -27.07 2.91 -7.93
C ARG A 289 -27.79 2.27 -9.13
N ARG A 290 -28.85 2.92 -9.64
CA ARG A 290 -29.56 2.48 -10.85
C ARG A 290 -28.62 2.46 -12.05
N PHE A 291 -27.87 3.54 -12.27
CA PHE A 291 -26.88 3.63 -13.34
C PHE A 291 -25.82 2.53 -13.28
N MET A 292 -25.26 2.28 -12.09
CA MET A 292 -24.29 1.19 -11.89
C MET A 292 -24.89 -0.17 -12.23
N LYS A 293 -26.14 -0.43 -11.82
CA LYS A 293 -26.85 -1.68 -12.12
C LYS A 293 -27.11 -1.86 -13.62
N GLU A 294 -27.57 -0.81 -14.30
CA GLU A 294 -27.85 -0.84 -15.74
C GLU A 294 -26.59 -1.08 -16.58
N ARG A 295 -25.43 -0.61 -16.11
CA ARG A 295 -24.14 -0.83 -16.77
C ARG A 295 -23.37 -2.06 -16.28
N GLY A 296 -23.95 -2.86 -15.38
CA GLY A 296 -23.31 -4.05 -14.83
C GLY A 296 -22.01 -3.75 -14.05
N ILE A 297 -21.89 -2.56 -13.46
CA ILE A 297 -20.72 -2.15 -12.69
C ILE A 297 -20.73 -2.87 -11.35
N GLN A 298 -19.78 -3.78 -11.13
CA GLN A 298 -19.63 -4.53 -9.88
C GLN A 298 -18.60 -3.87 -8.96
N THR A 299 -18.94 -3.72 -7.69
CA THR A 299 -18.04 -3.15 -6.68
C THR A 299 -17.05 -4.20 -6.17
N SER A 300 -15.80 -3.77 -5.95
CA SER A 300 -14.81 -4.62 -5.29
C SER A 300 -15.13 -4.69 -3.79
N LEU A 301 -15.28 -5.89 -3.25
CA LEU A 301 -15.46 -6.09 -1.82
C LEU A 301 -14.16 -5.73 -1.06
N GLY A 302 -14.33 -5.17 0.13
CA GLY A 302 -13.22 -4.90 1.04
C GLY A 302 -12.64 -6.20 1.59
N CYS A 303 -11.39 -6.48 1.22
CA CYS A 303 -10.64 -7.65 1.67
C CYS A 303 -9.46 -7.20 2.52
N SER A 304 -9.29 -7.87 3.65
CA SER A 304 -8.11 -7.72 4.51
C SER A 304 -7.41 -9.06 4.62
N SER A 305 -6.09 -9.07 4.56
CA SER A 305 -5.29 -10.28 4.65
C SER A 305 -4.19 -10.15 5.69
N ILE A 306 -3.84 -11.28 6.31
CA ILE A 306 -2.79 -11.42 7.31
C ILE A 306 -1.98 -12.69 7.01
N ILE A 307 -0.67 -12.63 7.20
CA ILE A 307 0.21 -13.78 7.04
C ILE A 307 0.60 -14.30 8.42
N VAL A 308 0.28 -15.56 8.70
CA VAL A 308 0.67 -16.24 9.94
C VAL A 308 1.30 -17.57 9.61
N LYS A 309 2.54 -17.79 10.05
CA LYS A 309 3.32 -19.03 9.80
C LYS A 309 3.40 -19.39 8.30
N GLY A 310 3.63 -18.38 7.45
CA GLY A 310 3.71 -18.55 5.99
C GLY A 310 2.37 -18.77 5.26
N VAL A 311 1.24 -18.81 5.98
CA VAL A 311 -0.10 -18.96 5.37
C VAL A 311 -0.79 -17.60 5.31
N VAL A 312 -1.33 -17.24 4.14
CA VAL A 312 -2.15 -16.03 4.01
C VAL A 312 -3.59 -16.39 4.36
N HIS A 313 -4.14 -15.64 5.30
CA HIS A 313 -5.54 -15.69 5.69
C HIS A 313 -6.22 -14.44 5.16
N GLU A 314 -7.28 -14.62 4.37
CA GLU A 314 -8.07 -13.53 3.80
C GLU A 314 -9.42 -13.44 4.51
N PHE A 315 -9.90 -12.22 4.68
CA PHE A 315 -11.15 -11.90 5.34
C PHE A 315 -11.97 -10.97 4.45
N LEU A 316 -13.20 -11.38 4.16
CA LEU A 316 -14.21 -10.56 3.50
C LEU A 316 -15.31 -10.20 4.50
N VAL A 317 -16.03 -9.11 4.23
CA VAL A 317 -17.25 -8.79 4.98
C VAL A 317 -18.26 -9.93 4.77
N ASP A 318 -18.88 -10.41 5.85
CA ASP A 318 -19.76 -11.59 5.89
C ASP A 318 -19.10 -12.93 5.51
N ASP A 319 -17.77 -13.01 5.56
CA ASP A 319 -17.07 -14.24 5.21
C ASP A 319 -17.34 -15.36 6.24
N VAL A 320 -17.85 -16.48 5.73
CA VAL A 320 -18.09 -17.70 6.51
C VAL A 320 -17.11 -18.82 6.15
N SER A 321 -16.19 -18.59 5.21
CA SER A 321 -15.32 -19.61 4.63
C SER A 321 -14.09 -19.94 5.47
N HIS A 322 -13.74 -19.09 6.44
CA HIS A 322 -12.54 -19.29 7.25
C HIS A 322 -12.70 -20.49 8.22
N SER A 323 -11.75 -21.42 8.21
CA SER A 323 -11.81 -22.66 9.00
C SER A 323 -11.94 -22.45 10.51
N ARG A 324 -11.41 -21.33 11.02
CA ARG A 324 -11.46 -20.93 12.44
C ARG A 324 -12.49 -19.83 12.75
N LYS A 325 -13.55 -19.70 11.95
CA LYS A 325 -14.54 -18.63 12.07
C LYS A 325 -15.07 -18.45 13.50
N GLU A 326 -15.55 -19.51 14.13
CA GLU A 326 -16.17 -19.43 15.46
C GLU A 326 -15.23 -18.86 16.52
N GLU A 327 -13.96 -19.28 16.51
CA GLU A 327 -12.92 -18.74 17.41
C GLU A 327 -12.65 -17.26 17.14
N ILE A 328 -12.61 -16.85 15.86
CA ILE A 328 -12.33 -15.46 15.46
C ILE A 328 -13.47 -14.55 15.91
N TYR A 329 -14.72 -14.94 15.66
CA TYR A 329 -15.89 -14.15 16.07
C TYR A 329 -15.98 -14.05 17.61
N THR A 330 -15.72 -15.15 18.32
CA THR A 330 -15.65 -15.14 19.80
C THR A 330 -14.55 -14.20 20.31
N THR A 331 -13.37 -14.26 19.69
CA THR A 331 -12.25 -13.35 20.02
C THR A 331 -12.62 -11.90 19.72
N MET A 332 -13.30 -11.65 18.60
CA MET A 332 -13.76 -10.32 18.20
C MET A 332 -14.75 -9.74 19.22
N ASP A 333 -15.68 -10.56 19.72
CA ASP A 333 -16.61 -10.16 20.78
C ASP A 333 -15.91 -9.82 22.09
N GLU A 334 -14.89 -10.59 22.46
CA GLU A 334 -14.06 -10.30 23.62
C GLU A 334 -13.29 -8.98 23.45
N ILE A 335 -12.64 -8.79 22.30
CA ILE A 335 -11.94 -7.54 21.98
C ILE A 335 -12.91 -6.37 22.05
N ASN A 336 -14.08 -6.44 21.42
CA ASN A 336 -15.08 -5.38 21.45
C ASN A 336 -15.50 -5.01 22.88
N LYS A 337 -15.66 -6.00 23.78
CA LYS A 337 -15.95 -5.76 25.19
C LYS A 337 -14.79 -5.02 25.88
N GLN A 338 -13.55 -5.48 25.69
CA GLN A 338 -12.37 -4.87 26.31
C GLN A 338 -12.14 -3.43 25.82
N LEU A 339 -12.28 -3.19 24.51
CA LEU A 339 -12.11 -1.85 23.94
C LEU A 339 -13.21 -0.90 24.41
N LYS A 340 -14.46 -1.35 24.52
CA LYS A 340 -15.56 -0.55 25.11
C LYS A 340 -15.26 -0.14 26.55
N ILE A 341 -14.72 -1.05 27.37
CA ILE A 341 -14.28 -0.73 28.76
C ILE A 341 -13.17 0.32 28.75
N ALA A 342 -12.26 0.26 27.77
CA ALA A 342 -11.19 1.24 27.58
C ALA A 342 -11.65 2.57 26.94
N GLY A 343 -12.95 2.73 26.65
CA GLY A 343 -13.54 3.98 26.14
C GLY A 343 -13.63 4.08 24.61
N TYR A 344 -13.39 3.00 23.86
CA TYR A 344 -13.63 2.99 22.42
C TYR A 344 -15.13 3.01 22.12
N VAL A 345 -15.54 3.93 21.24
CA VAL A 345 -16.90 4.07 20.73
C VAL A 345 -16.84 3.93 19.21
N ALA A 346 -17.67 3.05 18.66
CA ALA A 346 -17.72 2.85 17.22
C ALA A 346 -18.25 4.11 16.51
N ASP A 347 -17.57 4.53 15.46
CA ASP A 347 -17.99 5.68 14.66
C ASP A 347 -19.05 5.26 13.63
N ILE A 348 -20.32 5.43 14.02
CA ILE A 348 -21.50 5.08 13.21
C ILE A 348 -21.54 5.86 11.89
N THR A 349 -20.90 7.03 11.81
CA THR A 349 -20.84 7.84 10.57
C THR A 349 -19.97 7.21 9.49
N SER A 350 -19.07 6.29 9.88
CA SER A 350 -18.28 5.49 8.95
C SER A 350 -19.13 4.48 8.15
N GLU A 351 -20.35 4.17 8.60
CA GLU A 351 -21.30 3.31 7.89
C GLU A 351 -22.34 4.14 7.11
N LEU A 352 -22.13 4.24 5.80
CA LEU A 352 -22.88 5.13 4.89
C LEU A 352 -24.13 4.47 4.29
N HIS A 353 -24.40 3.20 4.60
CA HIS A 353 -25.66 2.56 4.23
C HIS A 353 -26.84 3.12 5.03
N ASN A 354 -28.02 3.13 4.41
CA ASN A 354 -29.27 3.54 5.03
C ASN A 354 -29.81 2.40 5.91
N LEU A 355 -29.11 2.15 7.01
CA LEU A 355 -29.41 1.18 8.07
C LEU A 355 -29.75 1.92 9.36
N ASP A 356 -30.42 1.27 10.30
CA ASP A 356 -30.61 1.84 11.63
C ASP A 356 -29.29 1.89 12.43
N GLU A 357 -29.26 2.65 13.53
CA GLU A 357 -28.02 2.83 14.32
C GLU A 357 -27.47 1.52 14.91
N GLU A 358 -28.35 0.54 15.19
CA GLU A 358 -27.99 -0.75 15.79
C GLU A 358 -27.39 -1.69 14.74
N GLU A 359 -27.98 -1.75 13.56
CA GLU A 359 -27.51 -2.45 12.36
C GLU A 359 -26.17 -1.88 11.88
N LYS A 360 -25.99 -0.55 11.91
CA LYS A 360 -24.69 0.09 11.61
C LYS A 360 -23.62 -0.32 12.61
N GLY A 361 -23.93 -0.29 13.90
CA GLY A 361 -23.01 -0.74 14.95
C GLY A 361 -22.59 -2.21 14.78
N HIS A 362 -23.55 -3.06 14.37
CA HIS A 362 -23.29 -4.46 14.09
C HIS A 362 -22.40 -4.64 12.84
N ALA A 363 -22.69 -3.96 11.74
CA ALA A 363 -21.90 -4.03 10.50
C ALA A 363 -20.44 -3.57 10.73
N LEU A 364 -20.26 -2.46 11.45
CA LEU A 364 -18.93 -1.92 11.81
C LEU A 364 -18.12 -2.88 12.69
N SER A 365 -18.78 -3.71 13.49
CA SER A 365 -18.11 -4.64 14.41
C SER A 365 -17.36 -5.76 13.68
N TYR A 366 -17.72 -6.06 12.44
CA TYR A 366 -17.19 -7.20 11.67
C TYR A 366 -16.53 -6.79 10.34
N HIS A 367 -16.00 -5.57 10.28
CA HIS A 367 -15.13 -5.18 9.17
C HIS A 367 -13.95 -6.15 9.01
N SER A 368 -13.54 -6.39 7.77
CA SER A 368 -12.50 -7.37 7.47
C SER A 368 -11.17 -7.05 8.18
N GLU A 369 -10.85 -5.77 8.39
CA GLU A 369 -9.67 -5.36 9.18
C GLU A 369 -9.76 -5.84 10.63
N LYS A 370 -10.93 -5.70 11.25
CA LYS A 370 -11.16 -6.09 12.65
C LYS A 370 -11.08 -7.61 12.81
N LEU A 371 -11.66 -8.35 11.86
CA LEU A 371 -11.53 -9.81 11.81
C LEU A 371 -10.06 -10.24 11.64
N ALA A 372 -9.32 -9.59 10.76
CA ALA A 372 -7.89 -9.86 10.58
C ALA A 372 -7.07 -9.53 11.85
N MET A 373 -7.38 -8.44 12.55
CA MET A 373 -6.77 -8.09 13.83
C MET A 373 -7.09 -9.11 14.92
N ALA A 374 -8.36 -9.53 15.03
CA ALA A 374 -8.80 -10.54 15.98
C ALA A 374 -8.11 -11.89 15.72
N PHE A 375 -8.00 -12.31 14.47
CA PHE A 375 -7.23 -13.49 14.09
C PHE A 375 -5.74 -13.33 14.43
N GLY A 376 -5.15 -12.15 14.22
CA GLY A 376 -3.78 -11.84 14.62
C GLY A 376 -3.56 -12.03 16.13
N ILE A 377 -4.47 -11.51 16.96
CA ILE A 377 -4.44 -11.70 18.42
C ILE A 377 -4.58 -13.18 18.81
N LEU A 378 -5.54 -13.88 18.20
CA LEU A 378 -5.81 -15.29 18.45
C LEU A 378 -4.65 -16.22 18.05
N ALA A 379 -4.01 -15.95 16.92
CA ALA A 379 -3.08 -16.88 16.28
C ALA A 379 -1.60 -16.63 16.61
N THR A 380 -1.27 -15.55 17.34
CA THR A 380 0.13 -15.18 17.61
C THR A 380 0.41 -14.82 19.07
N PRO A 381 1.59 -15.17 19.62
CA PRO A 381 1.95 -14.88 21.01
C PRO A 381 1.94 -13.38 21.34
N PRO A 382 1.67 -13.00 22.61
CA PRO A 382 1.79 -11.62 23.08
C PRO A 382 3.12 -10.97 22.65
N GLY A 383 3.06 -9.69 22.28
CA GLY A 383 4.20 -8.91 21.79
C GLY A 383 4.53 -9.06 20.30
N THR A 384 3.96 -10.04 19.58
CA THR A 384 4.21 -10.16 18.13
C THR A 384 3.59 -9.00 17.34
N THR A 385 4.28 -8.40 16.38
CA THR A 385 3.67 -7.37 15.52
C THR A 385 2.61 -7.99 14.61
N ILE A 386 1.39 -7.45 14.61
CA ILE A 386 0.30 -7.87 13.72
C ILE A 386 0.40 -7.07 12.43
N ARG A 387 0.52 -7.73 11.27
CA ARG A 387 0.64 -7.06 9.96
C ARG A 387 -0.53 -7.42 9.07
N ILE A 388 -1.29 -6.42 8.63
CA ILE A 388 -2.50 -6.59 7.83
C ILE A 388 -2.34 -5.80 6.53
N ALA A 389 -2.73 -6.40 5.42
CA ALA A 389 -2.86 -5.73 4.13
C ALA A 389 -4.33 -5.59 3.75
N LYS A 390 -4.74 -4.41 3.31
CA LYS A 390 -6.10 -4.10 2.89
C LYS A 390 -6.11 -3.63 1.44
N ASN A 391 -7.06 -4.13 0.66
CA ASN A 391 -7.23 -3.76 -0.75
C ASN A 391 -7.97 -2.44 -0.96
N LEU A 392 -8.47 -1.81 0.10
CA LEU A 392 -9.19 -0.54 0.15
C LEU A 392 -8.53 0.37 1.19
N ARG A 393 -8.91 1.65 1.20
CA ARG A 393 -8.52 2.57 2.27
C ARG A 393 -9.17 2.11 3.59
N THR A 394 -8.43 2.17 4.68
CA THR A 394 -8.97 1.92 6.04
C THR A 394 -10.10 2.91 6.33
N CYS A 395 -11.18 2.51 7.02
CA CYS A 395 -12.21 3.47 7.46
C CYS A 395 -11.84 4.10 8.81
N VAL A 396 -12.48 5.22 9.17
CA VAL A 396 -12.18 5.96 10.41
C VAL A 396 -12.35 5.06 11.62
N ASP A 397 -13.46 4.33 11.66
CA ASP A 397 -13.73 3.39 12.74
C ASP A 397 -12.67 2.26 12.88
N CYS A 398 -12.21 1.66 11.77
CA CYS A 398 -11.16 0.63 11.82
C CYS A 398 -9.81 1.20 12.25
N HIS A 399 -9.53 2.46 11.91
CA HIS A 399 -8.33 3.15 12.35
C HIS A 399 -8.36 3.42 13.86
N GLU A 400 -9.47 3.95 14.39
CA GLU A 400 -9.67 4.16 15.83
C GLU A 400 -9.64 2.84 16.61
N PHE A 401 -10.27 1.80 16.05
CA PHE A 401 -10.22 0.46 16.63
C PHE A 401 -8.78 -0.07 16.72
N ALA A 402 -7.97 0.10 15.67
CA ALA A 402 -6.58 -0.34 15.67
C ALA A 402 -5.73 0.42 16.69
N LYS A 403 -5.97 1.74 16.88
CA LYS A 403 -5.37 2.52 17.97
C LYS A 403 -5.73 1.91 19.33
N ALA A 404 -7.02 1.76 19.62
CA ALA A 404 -7.50 1.21 20.89
C ALA A 404 -6.94 -0.21 21.15
N LEU A 405 -6.95 -1.07 20.13
CA LEU A 405 -6.39 -2.42 20.20
C LEU A 405 -4.89 -2.41 20.52
N SER A 406 -4.12 -1.54 19.84
CA SER A 406 -2.68 -1.44 20.08
C SER A 406 -2.33 -1.05 21.52
N TRP A 407 -3.16 -0.21 22.15
CA TRP A 407 -3.06 0.14 23.56
C TRP A 407 -3.45 -1.04 24.43
N VAL A 408 -4.70 -1.51 24.34
CA VAL A 408 -5.30 -2.44 25.30
C VAL A 408 -4.57 -3.78 25.31
N TYR A 409 -4.15 -4.28 24.14
CA TYR A 409 -3.45 -5.55 24.03
C TYR A 409 -1.92 -5.41 24.05
N ASN A 410 -1.39 -4.17 24.12
CA ASN A 410 0.04 -3.88 24.05
C ASN A 410 0.72 -4.57 22.85
N ARG A 411 0.15 -4.36 21.66
CA ARG A 411 0.63 -4.94 20.40
C ARG A 411 0.90 -3.82 19.41
N VAL A 412 2.00 -3.94 18.66
CA VAL A 412 2.17 -3.13 17.45
C VAL A 412 1.29 -3.73 16.35
N VAL A 413 0.43 -2.90 15.76
CA VAL A 413 -0.39 -3.28 14.60
C VAL A 413 0.08 -2.44 13.41
N VAL A 414 0.36 -3.08 12.29
CA VAL A 414 0.78 -2.42 11.06
C VAL A 414 -0.27 -2.74 10.00
N ILE A 415 -1.00 -1.73 9.54
CA ILE A 415 -2.00 -1.88 8.48
C ILE A 415 -1.48 -1.19 7.22
N ARG A 416 -1.30 -1.95 6.14
CA ARG A 416 -1.05 -1.45 4.80
C ARG A 416 -2.38 -1.27 4.09
N ASP A 417 -2.75 -0.03 3.77
CA ASP A 417 -3.85 0.24 2.84
C ASP A 417 -3.32 0.43 1.40
N ARG A 418 -4.16 0.92 0.48
CA ARG A 418 -3.75 1.15 -0.92
C ARG A 418 -2.55 2.10 -1.06
N ASN A 419 -2.45 3.08 -0.17
CA ASN A 419 -1.60 4.25 -0.38
C ASN A 419 -0.46 4.35 0.65
N ARG A 420 -0.62 3.77 1.86
CA ARG A 420 0.36 3.87 2.93
C ARG A 420 0.26 2.77 3.97
N PHE A 421 1.23 2.76 4.87
CA PHE A 421 1.20 2.03 6.13
C PHE A 421 0.74 2.94 7.26
N HIS A 422 0.05 2.32 8.20
CA HIS A 422 -0.37 2.85 9.48
C HIS A 422 0.27 1.99 10.56
N HIS A 423 1.15 2.58 11.37
CA HIS A 423 1.80 1.90 12.49
C HIS A 423 1.11 2.31 13.79
N PHE A 424 0.31 1.41 14.33
CA PHE A 424 -0.39 1.59 15.59
C PHE A 424 0.44 1.04 16.73
N ARG A 425 0.76 1.91 17.69
CA ARG A 425 1.52 1.56 18.90
C ARG A 425 1.04 2.43 20.05
N GLU A 426 0.74 1.81 21.18
CA GLU A 426 0.40 2.52 22.43
C GLU A 426 -0.74 3.54 22.23
N GLY A 427 -1.74 3.20 21.40
CA GLY A 427 -2.89 4.07 21.15
C GLY A 427 -2.67 5.17 20.12
N ARG A 428 -1.51 5.24 19.47
CA ARG A 428 -1.17 6.25 18.46
C ARG A 428 -0.90 5.59 17.11
N CYS A 429 -1.14 6.33 16.04
CA CYS A 429 -0.79 5.92 14.68
C CYS A 429 0.34 6.78 14.11
N SER A 430 1.24 6.22 13.30
CA SER A 430 2.30 6.98 12.61
C SER A 430 1.78 8.04 11.63
N CYS A 431 0.49 8.09 11.33
CA CYS A 431 -0.11 9.13 10.51
C CYS A 431 -0.52 10.40 11.29
N ASP A 432 -0.44 10.41 12.62
CA ASP A 432 -0.93 11.49 13.49
C ASP A 432 -2.38 11.92 13.16
N ASP A 433 -3.22 10.94 12.81
CA ASP A 433 -4.62 11.11 12.37
C ASP A 433 -4.80 11.95 11.08
N PHE A 434 -3.71 12.21 10.35
CA PHE A 434 -3.69 12.84 9.04
C PHE A 434 -3.55 11.77 7.95
N TRP A 435 -4.67 11.18 7.50
CA TRP A 435 -4.59 10.08 6.53
C TRP A 435 -5.68 10.01 5.49
#